data_AF-A0A2L2Y8P6-F1
#
_entry.id   AF-A0A2L2Y8P6-F1
#
_cell.length_a   1.000
_cell.length_b   1.000
_cell.length_c   1.000
_cell.angle_alpha   90.00
_cell.angle_beta   90.00
_cell.angle_gamma   90.00
#
_symmetry.space_group_name_H-M   'P 1'
#
loop_
_entity.id
_entity.type
_entity.pdbx_description
1 polymer ?
#
loop_
_entity_poly.entity_id
_entity_poly.type
_entity_poly.pdbx_seq_one_letter_code
_entity_poly.pdbx_strand_id
1 'polypeptide(L)'
;PSFIMPSDYMSLRYAFHKPFKIHFPTRDEWFNSPRWLKGKCLIWYTDGSKIDAKSGAGIYCSNDGTKLHFPVGSYATVFQAEVYAIILCFDRGYLSV
;
A
#
# COMPACT_ATOMS: atom_id res chain seq x y z
N PRO A 1 27.02 -23.39 0.55
CA PRO A 1 26.14 -22.78 1.57
C PRO A 1 24.79 -22.39 0.95
N SER A 2 23.71 -23.09 1.33
CA SER A 2 22.36 -22.68 0.96
C SER A 2 22.00 -21.42 1.74
N PHE A 3 21.92 -20.29 1.05
CA PHE A 3 21.31 -19.09 1.61
C PHE A 3 19.83 -19.42 1.84
N ILE A 4 19.44 -19.60 3.10
CA ILE A 4 18.03 -19.65 3.50
C ILE A 4 17.46 -18.29 3.08
N MET A 5 16.65 -18.26 2.02
CA MET A 5 15.96 -17.05 1.63
C MET A 5 15.09 -16.61 2.82
N PRO A 6 15.30 -15.42 3.40
CA PRO A 6 14.42 -14.92 4.44
C PRO A 6 13.02 -14.86 3.85
N SER A 7 12.07 -15.59 4.45
CA SER A 7 10.66 -15.46 4.10
C SER A 7 10.21 -14.06 4.50
N ASP A 8 9.41 -13.42 3.65
CA ASP A 8 8.81 -12.13 3.98
C ASP A 8 7.91 -12.31 5.21
N TYR A 9 8.36 -11.77 6.35
CA TYR A 9 7.71 -11.91 7.64
C TYR A 9 7.34 -10.54 8.19
N MET A 10 6.09 -10.42 8.65
CA MET A 10 5.61 -9.27 9.40
C MET A 10 4.95 -9.76 10.68
N SER A 11 5.31 -9.15 11.82
CA SER A 11 4.63 -9.43 13.08
C SER A 11 3.16 -9.02 12.98
N LEU A 12 2.25 -9.95 13.28
CA LEU A 12 0.82 -9.69 13.27
C LEU A 12 0.47 -8.58 14.28
N ARG A 13 -0.27 -7.57 13.81
CA ARG A 13 -0.79 -6.49 14.65
C ARG A 13 -2.30 -6.47 14.56
N TYR A 14 -2.96 -6.51 15.71
CA TYR A 14 -4.42 -6.39 15.78
C TYR A 14 -4.83 -4.94 16.03
N ALA A 15 -5.80 -4.46 15.27
CA ALA A 15 -6.36 -3.11 15.39
C ALA A 15 -7.89 -3.17 15.52
N PHE A 16 -8.38 -3.69 16.65
CA PHE A 16 -9.83 -3.91 16.87
C PHE A 16 -10.65 -2.62 16.97
N HIS A 17 -10.02 -1.49 17.28
CA HIS A 17 -10.69 -0.21 17.46
C HIS A 17 -10.84 0.59 16.14
N LYS A 18 -10.34 0.05 15.02
CA LYS A 18 -10.46 0.68 13.70
C LYS A 18 -11.31 -0.21 12.80
N PRO A 19 -12.58 0.11 12.55
CA PRO A 19 -13.40 -0.69 11.66
C PRO A 19 -12.81 -0.65 10.25
N PHE A 20 -12.55 -1.81 9.66
CA PHE A 20 -12.10 -1.94 8.29
C PHE A 20 -12.91 -3.02 7.57
N LYS A 21 -13.04 -2.87 6.25
CA LYS A 21 -13.61 -3.89 5.37
C LYS A 21 -12.60 -4.17 4.26
N ILE A 22 -12.19 -5.42 4.14
CA ILE A 22 -11.36 -5.87 3.02
C ILE A 22 -12.30 -6.29 1.89
N HIS A 23 -11.98 -5.86 0.68
CA HIS A 23 -12.72 -6.22 -0.52
C HIS A 23 -11.74 -6.73 -1.59
N PHE A 24 -11.99 -7.91 -2.14
CA PHE A 24 -11.22 -8.49 -3.24
C PHE A 24 -12.12 -8.54 -4.48
N PRO A 25 -12.23 -7.42 -5.23
CA PRO A 25 -13.09 -7.39 -6.41
C PRO A 25 -12.49 -8.25 -7.52
N THR A 26 -13.35 -8.88 -8.32
CA THR A 26 -12.99 -9.41 -9.63
C THR A 26 -12.55 -8.28 -10.56
N ARG A 27 -11.87 -8.64 -11.65
CA ARG A 27 -11.46 -7.67 -12.68
C ARG A 27 -12.65 -6.85 -13.20
N ASP A 28 -13.75 -7.53 -13.53
CA ASP A 28 -14.96 -6.88 -14.07
C ASP A 28 -15.61 -5.98 -13.04
N GLU A 29 -15.68 -6.42 -11.77
CA GLU A 29 -16.15 -5.57 -10.68
C GLU A 29 -15.28 -4.34 -10.56
N TRP A 30 -13.94 -4.44 -10.59
CA TRP A 30 -13.02 -3.30 -10.49
C TRP A 30 -13.26 -2.25 -11.58
N PHE A 31 -13.37 -2.67 -12.85
CA PHE A 31 -13.63 -1.76 -13.97
C PHE A 31 -14.99 -1.04 -13.84
N ASN A 32 -16.01 -1.75 -13.35
CA ASN A 32 -17.37 -1.22 -13.23
C ASN A 32 -17.67 -0.55 -11.87
N SER A 33 -16.74 -0.66 -10.91
CA SER A 33 -16.88 -0.30 -9.50
C SER A 33 -16.56 1.13 -9.07
N PRO A 34 -16.02 2.09 -9.84
CA PRO A 34 -15.58 3.34 -9.23
C PRO A 34 -16.74 4.18 -8.63
N ARG A 35 -17.99 3.69 -8.68
CA ARG A 35 -19.20 4.28 -8.09
C ARG A 35 -19.28 4.22 -6.56
N TRP A 36 -18.72 3.23 -5.85
CA TRP A 36 -18.86 3.17 -4.36
C TRP A 36 -17.90 4.09 -3.59
N LEU A 37 -16.90 4.66 -4.26
CA LEU A 37 -15.92 5.58 -3.67
C LEU A 37 -16.15 7.05 -4.09
N LYS A 38 -17.06 7.31 -5.03
CA LYS A 38 -17.28 8.66 -5.56
C LYS A 38 -18.03 9.53 -4.55
N GLY A 39 -17.29 10.45 -3.93
CA GLY A 39 -17.82 11.68 -3.33
C GLY A 39 -17.83 11.76 -1.80
N LYS A 40 -17.43 10.71 -1.06
CA LYS A 40 -17.47 10.73 0.42
C LYS A 40 -16.20 10.25 1.14
N CYS A 41 -15.18 9.78 0.41
CA CYS A 41 -13.95 9.27 1.00
C CYS A 41 -12.71 9.69 0.22
N LEU A 42 -11.58 9.77 0.92
CA LEU A 42 -10.26 9.86 0.29
C LEU A 42 -9.91 8.50 -0.34
N ILE A 43 -9.52 8.52 -1.61
CA ILE A 43 -9.11 7.35 -2.37
C ILE A 43 -7.60 7.41 -2.53
N TRP A 44 -6.94 6.49 -1.83
CA TRP A 44 -5.50 6.32 -1.88
C TRP A 44 -5.11 5.07 -2.67
N TYR A 45 -4.07 5.20 -3.48
CA TYR A 45 -3.40 4.13 -4.21
C TYR A 45 -2.01 3.94 -3.64
N THR A 46 -1.53 2.71 -3.60
CA THR A 46 -0.21 2.34 -3.11
C THR A 46 0.53 1.58 -4.19
N ASP A 47 1.86 1.70 -4.22
CA ASP A 47 2.70 0.96 -5.15
C ASP A 47 4.08 0.72 -4.53
N GLY A 48 4.63 -0.48 -4.76
CA GLY A 48 5.96 -0.89 -4.36
C GLY A 48 6.79 -1.24 -5.59
N SER A 49 7.99 -0.66 -5.70
CA SER A 49 8.84 -0.83 -6.87
C SER A 49 10.22 -1.33 -6.49
N LYS A 50 10.84 -2.08 -7.41
CA LYS A 50 12.26 -2.42 -7.36
C LYS A 50 12.86 -2.35 -8.76
N ILE A 51 13.95 -1.59 -8.89
CA ILE A 51 14.79 -1.52 -10.10
C ILE A 51 16.22 -1.75 -9.64
N ASP A 52 16.84 -2.83 -10.13
CA ASP A 52 18.16 -3.28 -9.72
C ASP A 52 18.29 -3.33 -8.17
N ALA A 53 19.27 -2.60 -7.62
CA ALA A 53 19.53 -2.47 -6.20
C ALA A 53 18.83 -1.24 -5.58
N LYS A 54 17.69 -0.80 -6.12
CA LYS A 54 16.91 0.32 -5.59
C LYS A 54 15.45 -0.07 -5.46
N SER A 55 14.93 0.05 -4.25
CA SER A 55 13.52 -0.21 -3.94
C SER A 55 12.86 1.07 -3.44
N GLY A 56 11.58 1.25 -3.78
CA GLY A 56 10.79 2.43 -3.45
C GLY A 56 9.35 2.08 -3.14
N ALA A 57 8.72 2.86 -2.28
CA ALA A 57 7.29 2.81 -1.98
C ALA A 57 6.64 4.15 -2.37
N GLY A 58 5.42 4.10 -2.85
CA GLY A 58 4.66 5.27 -3.28
C GLY A 58 3.23 5.23 -2.77
N ILE A 59 2.68 6.40 -2.43
CA ILE A 59 1.25 6.57 -2.18
C ILE A 59 0.71 7.77 -2.97
N TYR A 60 -0.50 7.64 -3.48
CA TYR A 60 -1.18 8.66 -4.28
C TYR A 60 -2.63 8.85 -3.84
N CYS A 61 -3.02 10.08 -3.50
CA CYS A 61 -4.40 10.46 -3.26
C CYS A 61 -5.00 11.04 -4.53
N SER A 62 -6.06 10.40 -5.06
CA SER A 62 -6.70 10.88 -6.29
C SER A 62 -7.63 12.06 -6.09
N ASN A 63 -8.02 12.36 -4.85
CA ASN A 63 -8.95 13.45 -4.54
C ASN A 63 -8.27 14.82 -4.68
N ASP A 64 -7.04 14.96 -4.20
CA ASP A 64 -6.28 16.22 -4.19
C ASP A 64 -4.99 16.16 -5.03
N GLY A 65 -4.65 14.99 -5.57
CA GLY A 65 -3.46 14.79 -6.38
C GLY A 65 -2.17 14.58 -5.57
N THR A 66 -2.24 14.45 -4.24
CA THR A 66 -1.08 14.26 -3.37
C THR A 66 -0.29 13.00 -3.76
N LYS A 67 1.02 13.14 -3.98
CA LYS A 67 1.95 12.04 -4.31
C LYS A 67 3.13 12.05 -3.35
N LEU A 68 3.35 10.95 -2.65
CA LEU A 68 4.50 10.78 -1.76
C LEU A 68 5.32 9.56 -2.20
N HIS A 69 6.65 9.72 -2.21
CA HIS A 69 7.60 8.69 -2.61
C HIS A 69 8.62 8.47 -1.49
N PHE A 70 8.94 7.21 -1.21
CA PHE A 70 9.79 6.81 -0.11
C PHE A 70 10.88 5.84 -0.60
N PRO A 71 12.17 6.22 -0.55
CA PRO A 71 13.24 5.27 -0.82
C PRO A 71 13.33 4.24 0.31
N VAL A 72 13.23 2.96 -0.03
CA VAL A 72 13.27 1.83 0.93
C VAL A 72 14.68 1.22 1.02
N GLY A 73 15.59 1.64 0.13
CA GLY A 73 16.97 1.17 0.07
C GLY A 73 17.15 0.02 -0.91
N SER A 74 18.23 -0.75 -0.76
CA SER A 74 18.66 -1.72 -1.79
C SER A 74 18.22 -3.15 -1.54
N TYR A 75 17.97 -3.49 -0.28
CA TYR A 75 17.73 -4.86 0.15
C TYR A 75 16.26 -5.24 0.19
N ALA A 76 15.36 -4.25 0.23
CA ALA A 76 13.93 -4.53 0.29
C ALA A 76 13.45 -5.27 -0.97
N THR A 77 12.62 -6.29 -0.80
CA THR A 77 11.90 -6.95 -1.90
C THR A 77 10.79 -6.04 -2.42
N VAL A 78 10.24 -6.37 -3.61
CA VAL A 78 9.03 -5.68 -4.10
C VAL A 78 7.88 -5.85 -3.10
N PHE A 79 7.68 -7.07 -2.60
CA PHE A 79 6.65 -7.35 -1.60
C PHE A 79 6.81 -6.50 -0.32
N GLN A 80 8.03 -6.37 0.21
CA GLN A 80 8.29 -5.52 1.37
C GLN A 80 8.00 -4.03 1.07
N ALA A 81 8.32 -3.56 -0.14
CA ALA A 81 8.01 -2.20 -0.56
C ALA A 81 6.49 -1.96 -0.69
N GLU A 82 5.74 -2.92 -1.23
CA GLU A 82 4.27 -2.88 -1.33
C GLU A 82 3.62 -2.81 0.05
N VAL A 83 4.01 -3.72 0.96
CA VAL A 83 3.50 -3.73 2.34
C VAL A 83 3.84 -2.42 3.06
N TYR A 84 5.04 -1.89 2.85
CA TYR A 84 5.44 -0.61 3.42
C TYR A 84 4.61 0.55 2.86
N ALA A 85 4.28 0.56 1.56
CA ALA A 85 3.40 1.55 0.96
C ALA A 85 1.99 1.53 1.59
N ILE A 86 1.44 0.33 1.87
CA ILE A 86 0.15 0.17 2.57
C ILE A 86 0.21 0.75 3.99
N ILE A 87 1.27 0.45 4.74
CA ILE A 87 1.45 1.00 6.10
C ILE A 87 1.55 2.52 6.07
N LEU A 88 2.37 3.07 5.16
CA LEU A 88 2.50 4.52 5.00
C LEU A 88 1.19 5.18 4.59
N CYS A 89 0.42 4.57 3.70
CA CYS A 89 -0.89 5.04 3.29
C CYS A 89 -1.85 5.11 4.48
N PHE A 90 -1.83 4.09 5.33
CA PHE A 90 -2.63 4.06 6.54
C PHE A 90 -2.18 5.12 7.55
N ASP A 91 -0.88 5.32 7.75
CA ASP A 91 -0.42 6.32 8.72
C ASP A 91 -0.63 7.76 8.22
N ARG A 92 -0.43 8.01 6.93
CA ARG A 92 -0.52 9.36 6.32
C ARG A 92 -1.93 9.74 5.91
N GLY A 93 -2.72 8.80 5.38
CA GLY A 93 -4.09 9.05 4.96
C GLY A 93 -5.04 9.41 6.11
N TYR A 94 -4.69 9.03 7.34
CA TYR A 94 -5.42 9.43 8.56
C TYR A 94 -5.09 10.85 9.05
N LEU A 95 -3.96 11.43 8.65
CA LEU A 95 -3.60 12.81 9.02
C LEU A 95 -4.27 13.86 8.13
N SER A 96 -4.95 13.42 7.06
CA SER A 96 -5.64 14.27 6.09
C SER A 96 -7.15 14.35 6.31
N VAL A 97 -7.67 13.81 7.43
CA VAL A 97 -9.09 13.81 7.81
C VAL A 97 -9.31 14.52 9.14
#